data_AF-A0A7V2Z121-F1
#
_entry.id   AF-A0A7V2Z121-F1
#
_cell.length_a   1.000
_cell.length_b   1.000
_cell.length_c   1.000
_cell.angle_alpha   90.00
_cell.angle_beta   90.00
_cell.angle_gamma   90.00
#
_symmetry.space_group_name_H-M   'P 1'
#
loop_
_entity.id
_entity.type
_entity.pdbx_description
1 polymer ?
#
loop_
_entity_poly.entity_id
_entity_poly.type
_entity_poly.pdbx_seq_one_letter_code
_entity_poly.pdbx_strand_id
1 'polypeptide(L)'
;EAVLNQGEDWPARLRERWQPGLLGAMQLCAAAEMEISRLPEDERQAFLADYGITEPAARRVITLSYELLGMISFLTAGEDESRAWTIRRGTRAPQAAGVIHSDIERGFIRAETVAYDDLMAAGSMAEARKAGHVRLEGKEYEVKDGDVIVFRFSV
;
A
#
# COMPACT_ATOMS: atom_id res chain seq x y z
N GLU A 1 -21.57 -5.77 -24.90
CA GLU A 1 -21.83 -6.49 -23.64
C GLU A 1 -21.12 -7.84 -23.71
N ALA A 2 -20.26 -8.14 -22.74
CA ALA A 2 -19.77 -9.50 -22.53
C ALA A 2 -19.71 -9.71 -21.02
N VAL A 3 -20.74 -10.34 -20.49
CA VAL A 3 -20.78 -10.89 -19.13
C VAL A 3 -20.05 -12.23 -19.22
N LEU A 4 -18.96 -12.40 -18.46
CA LEU A 4 -18.16 -13.64 -18.47
C LEU A 4 -18.14 -14.23 -17.07
N ASN A 5 -18.60 -15.48 -17.00
CA ASN A 5 -18.74 -16.26 -15.77
C ASN A 5 -17.45 -17.03 -15.46
N GLN A 6 -17.20 -17.31 -14.19
CA GLN A 6 -16.19 -18.29 -13.76
C GLN A 6 -16.44 -19.62 -14.51
N GLY A 7 -15.46 -20.09 -15.30
CA GLY A 7 -15.56 -21.35 -16.05
C GLY A 7 -15.09 -21.34 -17.51
N GLU A 8 -14.82 -20.18 -18.12
CA GLU A 8 -14.14 -20.17 -19.42
C GLU A 8 -12.63 -20.40 -19.25
N ASP A 9 -12.06 -21.30 -20.07
CA ASP A 9 -10.65 -21.69 -20.10
C ASP A 9 -9.78 -20.56 -20.71
N TRP A 10 -9.74 -19.43 -20.00
CA TRP A 10 -8.86 -18.29 -20.26
C TRP A 10 -7.37 -18.59 -20.02
N PRO A 11 -6.94 -19.50 -19.09
CA PRO A 11 -5.52 -19.80 -18.90
C PRO A 11 -4.81 -20.23 -20.19
N ALA A 12 -5.47 -21.01 -21.06
CA ALA A 12 -4.86 -21.47 -22.32
C ALA A 12 -4.64 -20.32 -23.32
N ARG A 13 -5.67 -19.50 -23.58
CA ARG A 13 -5.57 -18.37 -24.54
C ARG A 13 -4.69 -17.23 -24.04
N LEU A 14 -4.64 -16.97 -22.73
CA LEU A 14 -3.68 -16.02 -22.17
C LEU A 14 -2.26 -16.54 -22.32
N ARG A 15 -1.98 -17.83 -22.06
CA ARG A 15 -0.63 -18.38 -22.26
C ARG A 15 -0.12 -18.23 -23.69
N GLU A 16 -1.01 -18.32 -24.69
CA GLU A 16 -0.64 -18.11 -26.10
C GLU A 16 -0.30 -16.64 -26.42
N ARG A 17 -0.91 -15.69 -25.71
CA ARG A 17 -0.73 -14.24 -25.96
C ARG A 17 0.16 -13.52 -24.95
N TRP A 18 0.45 -14.16 -23.82
CA TRP A 18 1.34 -13.68 -22.78
C TRP A 18 2.78 -13.91 -23.22
N GLN A 19 3.51 -12.81 -23.39
CA GLN A 19 4.93 -12.85 -23.69
C GLN A 19 5.73 -12.74 -22.40
N PRO A 20 6.85 -13.47 -22.27
CA PRO A 20 7.81 -13.23 -21.19
C PRO A 20 8.21 -11.75 -21.20
N GLY A 21 7.82 -11.00 -20.16
CA GLY A 21 8.01 -9.54 -20.06
C GLY A 21 6.73 -8.74 -19.83
N LEU A 22 5.54 -9.33 -20.01
CA LEU A 22 4.28 -8.69 -19.59
C LEU A 22 4.14 -8.72 -18.06
N LEU A 23 4.09 -7.52 -17.46
CA LEU A 23 3.81 -7.27 -16.04
C LEU A 23 2.42 -7.77 -15.67
N GLY A 24 2.34 -8.93 -15.02
CA GLY A 24 1.16 -9.44 -14.34
C GLY A 24 -0.07 -9.75 -15.21
N ALA A 25 -0.87 -10.74 -14.82
CA ALA A 25 -2.22 -10.92 -15.35
C ALA A 25 -3.19 -11.16 -14.18
N MET A 26 -4.35 -10.51 -14.22
CA MET A 26 -5.43 -10.75 -13.26
C MET A 26 -6.76 -10.99 -13.99
N GLN A 27 -7.59 -11.84 -13.40
CA GLN A 27 -8.95 -12.12 -13.86
C GLN A 27 -9.95 -11.53 -12.88
N LEU A 28 -11.02 -10.96 -13.42
CA LEU A 28 -12.16 -10.46 -12.66
C LEU A 28 -13.45 -10.65 -13.46
N CYS A 29 -14.58 -10.74 -12.77
CA CYS A 29 -15.91 -10.75 -13.37
C CYS A 29 -16.58 -9.39 -13.10
N ALA A 30 -16.74 -8.57 -14.14
CA ALA A 30 -17.29 -7.22 -13.99
C ALA A 30 -18.72 -7.21 -13.42
N ALA A 31 -19.55 -8.22 -13.77
CA ALA A 31 -20.90 -8.35 -13.24
C ALA A 31 -20.90 -8.63 -11.74
N ALA A 32 -20.07 -9.59 -11.29
CA ALA A 32 -19.91 -9.89 -9.87
C ALA A 32 -19.39 -8.69 -9.08
N GLU A 33 -18.39 -7.97 -9.59
CA GLU A 33 -17.87 -6.75 -8.93
C GLU A 33 -18.94 -5.64 -8.82
N MET A 34 -19.81 -5.50 -9.83
CA MET A 34 -20.92 -4.55 -9.78
C MET A 34 -21.93 -4.93 -8.70
N GLU A 35 -22.25 -6.21 -8.52
CA GLU A 35 -23.11 -6.68 -7.43
C GLU A 35 -22.44 -6.41 -6.07
N ILE A 36 -21.18 -6.83 -5.91
CA ILE A 36 -20.38 -6.61 -4.68
C ILE A 36 -20.35 -5.12 -4.29
N SER A 37 -20.19 -4.23 -5.27
CA SER A 37 -20.13 -2.77 -5.04
C SER A 37 -21.44 -2.16 -4.52
N ARG A 38 -22.57 -2.83 -4.73
CA ARG A 38 -23.90 -2.39 -4.30
C ARG A 38 -24.35 -3.01 -2.98
N LEU A 39 -23.65 -4.05 -2.52
CA LEU A 39 -23.96 -4.70 -1.26
C LEU A 39 -23.55 -3.82 -0.07
N PRO A 40 -24.41 -3.77 0.97
CA PRO A 40 -24.02 -3.31 2.30
C PRO A 40 -22.78 -4.04 2.82
N GLU A 41 -22.00 -3.38 3.67
CA GLU A 41 -20.72 -3.94 4.17
C GLU A 41 -20.92 -5.25 4.96
N ASP A 42 -22.01 -5.34 5.72
CA ASP A 42 -22.40 -6.51 6.52
C ASP A 42 -22.87 -7.70 5.67
N GLU A 43 -23.41 -7.46 4.47
CA GLU A 43 -23.81 -8.52 3.53
C GLU A 43 -22.65 -8.97 2.62
N ARG A 44 -21.67 -8.08 2.39
CA ARG A 44 -20.60 -8.29 1.43
C ARG A 44 -19.75 -9.52 1.76
N GLN A 45 -19.41 -9.73 3.03
CA GLN A 45 -18.55 -10.85 3.44
C GLN A 45 -19.22 -12.21 3.21
N ALA A 46 -20.53 -12.30 3.46
CA ALA A 46 -21.29 -13.52 3.21
C ALA A 46 -21.35 -13.84 1.70
N PHE A 47 -21.63 -12.83 0.87
CA PHE A 47 -21.61 -12.98 -0.59
C PHE A 47 -20.23 -13.43 -1.09
N LEU A 48 -19.16 -12.78 -0.64
CA LEU A 48 -17.79 -13.16 -1.03
C LEU A 48 -17.49 -14.63 -0.68
N ALA A 49 -17.87 -15.08 0.52
CA ALA A 49 -17.68 -16.46 0.96
C ALA A 49 -18.47 -17.47 0.11
N ASP A 50 -19.74 -17.19 -0.21
CA ASP A 50 -20.61 -18.07 -0.99
C ASP A 50 -20.07 -18.34 -2.41
N TYR A 51 -19.38 -17.35 -2.99
CA TYR A 51 -18.75 -17.44 -4.31
C TYR A 51 -17.26 -17.82 -4.26
N GLY A 52 -16.70 -18.10 -3.08
CA GLY A 52 -15.28 -18.44 -2.91
C GLY A 52 -14.32 -17.29 -3.27
N ILE A 53 -14.80 -16.05 -3.19
CA ILE A 53 -14.01 -14.84 -3.47
C ILE A 53 -13.37 -14.38 -2.16
N THR A 54 -12.04 -14.34 -2.11
CA THR A 54 -11.31 -13.93 -0.91
C THR A 54 -11.32 -12.42 -0.67
N GLU A 55 -11.34 -11.64 -1.76
CA GLU A 55 -11.43 -10.18 -1.71
C GLU A 55 -11.98 -9.63 -3.05
N PRO A 56 -12.63 -8.45 -3.04
CA PRO A 56 -13.09 -7.81 -4.27
C PRO A 56 -11.93 -7.55 -5.24
N ALA A 57 -12.16 -7.73 -6.55
CA ALA A 57 -11.14 -7.48 -7.55
C ALA A 57 -10.70 -6.02 -7.56
N ALA A 58 -11.56 -5.07 -7.17
CA ALA A 58 -11.19 -3.66 -7.02
C ALA A 58 -9.95 -3.47 -6.11
N ARG A 59 -9.87 -4.19 -4.98
CA ARG A 59 -8.71 -4.13 -4.07
C ARG A 59 -7.46 -4.67 -4.76
N ARG A 60 -7.58 -5.81 -5.44
CA ARG A 60 -6.48 -6.43 -6.20
C ARG A 60 -5.96 -5.52 -7.31
N VAL A 61 -6.84 -4.84 -8.05
CA VAL A 61 -6.47 -3.86 -9.09
C VAL A 61 -5.65 -2.73 -8.49
N ILE A 62 -6.06 -2.19 -7.34
CA ILE A 62 -5.35 -1.09 -6.67
C ILE A 62 -3.94 -1.53 -6.27
N THR A 63 -3.81 -2.67 -5.60
CA THR A 63 -2.50 -3.21 -5.18
C THR A 63 -1.58 -3.46 -6.37
N LEU A 64 -2.08 -4.14 -7.41
CA LEU A 64 -1.29 -4.41 -8.62
C LEU A 64 -0.90 -3.12 -9.36
N SER A 65 -1.76 -2.10 -9.34
CA SER A 65 -1.44 -0.79 -9.93
C SER A 65 -0.33 -0.08 -9.16
N TYR A 66 -0.35 -0.15 -7.83
CA TYR A 66 0.73 0.37 -6.99
C TYR A 66 2.06 -0.33 -7.28
N GLU A 67 2.05 -1.66 -7.32
CA GLU A 67 3.24 -2.46 -7.66
C GLU A 67 3.76 -2.14 -9.05
N LEU A 68 2.88 -2.11 -10.05
CA LEU A 68 3.21 -1.79 -11.44
C LEU A 68 3.85 -0.40 -11.59
N LEU A 69 3.33 0.58 -10.86
CA LEU A 69 3.85 1.95 -10.88
C LEU A 69 5.09 2.13 -9.98
N GLY A 70 5.50 1.09 -9.26
CA GLY A 70 6.60 1.14 -8.30
C GLY A 70 6.32 2.09 -7.13
N MET A 71 5.06 2.21 -6.72
CA MET A 71 4.63 3.06 -5.61
C MET A 71 4.72 2.29 -4.30
N ILE A 72 5.05 3.01 -3.23
CA ILE A 72 5.03 2.53 -1.84
C ILE A 72 4.32 3.58 -0.98
N SER A 73 3.92 3.20 0.22
CA SER A 73 3.35 4.13 1.20
C SER A 73 4.19 4.14 2.46
N PHE A 74 4.50 5.34 2.96
CA PHE A 74 4.94 5.51 4.35
C PHE A 74 3.82 6.13 5.17
N LEU A 75 3.92 6.01 6.48
CA LEU A 75 2.88 6.40 7.41
C LEU A 75 3.39 7.52 8.33
N THR A 76 2.51 8.47 8.62
CA THR A 76 2.67 9.39 9.75
C THR A 76 1.57 9.11 10.75
N ALA A 77 1.91 9.01 12.03
CA ALA A 77 0.96 8.80 13.12
C ALA A 77 1.23 9.82 14.23
N GLY A 78 0.25 10.67 14.50
CA GLY A 78 0.20 11.60 15.63
C GLY A 78 -1.11 11.45 16.39
N GLU A 79 -1.29 12.25 17.45
CA GLU A 79 -2.51 12.23 18.27
C GLU A 79 -3.75 12.62 17.46
N ASP A 80 -3.61 13.61 16.57
CA ASP A 80 -4.73 14.17 15.80
C ASP A 80 -4.96 13.46 14.46
N GLU A 81 -3.90 12.97 13.81
CA GLU A 81 -3.97 12.41 12.45
C GLU A 81 -3.07 11.19 12.27
N SER A 82 -3.61 10.17 11.60
CA SER A 82 -2.84 9.08 11.01
C SER A 82 -3.08 9.06 9.51
N ARG A 83 -2.01 9.04 8.72
CA ARG A 83 -2.09 9.17 7.27
C ARG A 83 -1.04 8.34 6.55
N ALA A 84 -1.45 7.77 5.42
CA ALA A 84 -0.56 7.15 4.44
C ALA A 84 -0.18 8.14 3.33
N TRP A 85 1.10 8.19 3.00
CA TRP A 85 1.68 9.07 2.00
C TRP A 85 2.32 8.25 0.90
N THR A 86 1.80 8.40 -0.31
CA THR A 86 2.26 7.64 -1.47
C THR A 86 3.50 8.29 -2.09
N ILE A 87 4.57 7.50 -2.26
CA ILE A 87 5.81 7.90 -2.91
C ILE A 87 6.26 6.82 -3.90
N ARG A 88 7.27 7.12 -4.73
CA ARG A 88 7.91 6.09 -5.55
C ARG A 88 8.95 5.33 -4.73
N ARG A 89 9.13 4.05 -5.03
CA ARG A 89 10.22 3.25 -4.46
C ARG A 89 11.57 3.92 -4.75
N GLY A 90 12.43 4.00 -3.72
CA GLY A 90 13.73 4.67 -3.80
C GLY A 90 13.69 6.18 -3.51
N THR A 91 12.51 6.76 -3.23
CA THR A 91 12.41 8.14 -2.73
C THR A 91 13.15 8.28 -1.40
N ARG A 92 14.00 9.31 -1.29
CA ARG A 92 14.81 9.56 -0.09
C ARG A 92 14.03 10.27 1.00
N ALA A 93 14.45 10.14 2.25
CA ALA A 93 13.77 10.71 3.41
C ALA A 93 13.44 12.21 3.29
N PRO A 94 14.34 13.10 2.83
CA PRO A 94 13.99 14.53 2.66
C PRO A 94 12.89 14.76 1.62
N GLN A 95 12.91 14.00 0.52
CA GLN A 95 11.91 14.12 -0.55
C GLN A 95 10.55 13.57 -0.09
N ALA A 96 10.55 12.48 0.69
CA ALA A 96 9.35 11.95 1.31
C ALA A 96 8.72 12.96 2.30
N ALA A 97 9.55 13.66 3.08
CA ALA A 97 9.11 14.80 3.89
C ALA A 97 8.50 15.93 3.05
N GLY A 98 9.06 16.20 1.86
CA GLY A 98 8.55 17.21 0.93
C GLY A 98 7.15 16.93 0.41
N VAL A 99 6.74 15.66 0.32
CA VAL A 99 5.37 15.26 -0.02
C VAL A 99 4.36 15.69 1.03
N ILE A 100 4.79 15.79 2.30
CA ILE A 100 3.97 16.35 3.38
C ILE A 100 3.94 17.88 3.24
N HIS A 101 5.11 18.50 3.19
CA HIS A 101 5.25 19.95 2.98
C HIS A 101 6.67 20.32 2.56
N SER A 102 6.79 21.29 1.64
CA SER A 102 8.10 21.74 1.12
C SER A 102 9.05 22.32 2.17
N ASP A 103 8.53 22.89 3.26
CA ASP A 103 9.35 23.39 4.37
C ASP A 103 10.05 22.27 5.14
N ILE A 104 9.40 21.12 5.29
CA ILE A 104 9.96 19.96 6.00
C ILE A 104 11.13 19.38 5.20
N GLU A 105 11.02 19.36 3.86
CA GLU A 105 12.12 18.95 2.99
C GLU A 105 13.32 19.89 3.10
N ARG A 106 13.10 21.21 3.01
CA ARG A 106 14.17 22.22 3.12
C ARG A 106 14.83 22.20 4.49
N GLY A 107 14.01 22.09 5.53
CA GLY A 107 14.43 22.06 6.92
C GLY A 107 14.89 20.68 7.43
N PHE A 108 14.91 19.64 6.59
CA PHE A 108 15.12 18.26 7.02
C PHE A 108 16.44 18.09 7.79
N ILE A 109 16.33 17.53 8.99
CA ILE A 109 17.47 17.16 9.84
C ILE A 109 17.66 15.64 9.81
N ARG A 110 16.64 14.88 10.24
CA ARG A 110 16.62 13.41 10.28
C ARG A 110 15.18 12.88 10.24
N ALA A 111 15.03 11.60 9.93
CA ALA A 111 13.79 10.86 10.07
C ALA A 111 13.92 9.83 11.20
N GLU A 112 13.00 9.84 12.15
CA GLU A 112 12.83 8.72 13.06
C GLU A 112 11.92 7.70 12.38
N THR A 113 12.42 6.49 12.11
CA THR A 113 11.69 5.47 11.35
C THR A 113 11.51 4.21 12.18
N VAL A 114 10.37 3.55 12.01
CA VAL A 114 10.09 2.23 12.55
C VAL A 114 9.25 1.46 11.53
N ALA A 115 9.47 0.16 11.38
CA ALA A 115 8.61 -0.66 10.53
C ALA A 115 7.21 -0.77 11.15
N TYR A 116 6.16 -0.78 10.32
CA TYR A 116 4.77 -0.92 10.80
C TYR A 116 4.60 -2.11 11.76
N ASP A 117 5.09 -3.29 11.39
CA ASP A 117 4.94 -4.51 12.19
C ASP A 117 5.63 -4.38 13.56
N ASP A 118 6.81 -3.77 13.61
CA ASP A 118 7.54 -3.52 14.86
C ASP A 118 6.79 -2.51 15.75
N LEU A 119 6.20 -1.47 15.15
CA LEU A 119 5.38 -0.51 15.90
C LEU A 119 4.12 -1.16 16.46
N MET A 120 3.44 -2.00 15.67
CA MET A 120 2.25 -2.72 16.10
C MET A 120 2.57 -3.72 17.21
N ALA A 121 3.70 -4.41 17.14
CA ALA A 121 4.15 -5.33 18.18
C ALA A 121 4.53 -4.61 19.49
N ALA A 122 5.16 -3.43 19.39
CA ALA A 122 5.53 -2.63 20.54
C ALA A 122 4.36 -1.82 21.15
N GLY A 123 3.31 -1.57 20.38
CA GLY A 123 2.11 -0.83 20.78
C GLY A 123 2.26 0.70 20.83
N SER A 124 3.48 1.24 20.84
CA SER A 124 3.72 2.68 20.72
C SER A 124 5.14 3.01 20.24
N MET A 125 5.33 4.23 19.72
CA MET A 125 6.66 4.75 19.34
C MET A 125 7.63 4.79 20.53
N ALA A 126 7.13 5.06 21.73
CA ALA A 126 7.94 5.11 22.95
C ALA A 126 8.48 3.72 23.32
N GLU A 127 7.62 2.71 23.29
CA GLU A 127 8.02 1.32 23.57
C GLU A 127 8.89 0.75 22.44
N ALA A 128 8.57 1.04 21.18
CA ALA A 128 9.40 0.66 20.03
C ALA A 128 10.82 1.23 20.14
N ARG A 129 10.96 2.47 20.65
CA ARG A 129 12.27 3.09 20.90
C ARG A 129 13.03 2.39 22.02
N LYS A 130 12.37 2.06 23.13
CA LYS A 130 12.98 1.31 24.24
C LYS A 130 13.45 -0.08 23.80
N ALA A 131 12.69 -0.73 22.92
CA ALA A 131 13.02 -2.01 22.32
C ALA A 131 14.09 -1.92 21.22
N GLY A 132 14.52 -0.71 20.82
CA GLY A 132 15.57 -0.50 19.82
C GLY A 132 15.12 -0.62 18.36
N HIS A 133 13.81 -0.65 18.09
CA HIS A 133 13.28 -0.72 16.72
C HIS A 133 13.28 0.63 15.99
N VAL A 134 13.28 1.75 16.72
CA VAL A 134 13.30 3.09 16.14
C VAL A 134 14.71 3.46 15.67
N ARG A 135 14.84 3.77 14.38
CA ARG A 135 16.11 4.18 13.74
C ARG A 135 16.13 5.68 13.48
N LEU A 136 17.34 6.25 13.47
CA LEU A 136 17.58 7.65 13.15
C LEU A 136 18.24 7.79 11.78
N GLU A 137 17.40 7.94 10.77
CA GLU A 137 17.79 7.91 9.37
C GLU A 137 18.22 9.30 8.86
N GLY A 138 19.24 9.29 8.01
CA GLY A 138 19.82 10.50 7.40
C GLY A 138 19.24 10.83 6.02
N LYS A 139 19.84 11.82 5.34
CA LYS A 139 19.38 12.32 4.03
C LYS A 139 19.44 11.28 2.90
N GLU A 140 20.34 10.31 3.02
CA GLU A 140 20.54 9.24 2.02
C GLU A 140 19.61 8.04 2.23
N TYR A 141 18.84 8.01 3.32
CA TYR A 141 17.92 6.91 3.58
C TYR A 141 16.81 6.86 2.54
N GLU A 142 16.65 5.71 1.89
CA GLU A 142 15.51 5.42 1.03
C GLU A 142 14.37 4.87 1.87
N VAL A 143 13.24 5.58 1.85
CA VAL A 143 12.05 5.18 2.59
C VAL A 143 11.54 3.83 2.10
N LYS A 144 11.14 2.99 3.05
CA LYS A 144 10.61 1.64 2.79
C LYS A 144 9.09 1.64 2.94
N ASP A 145 8.46 0.69 2.26
CA ASP A 145 7.02 0.52 2.32
C ASP A 145 6.60 0.14 3.74
N GLY A 146 5.57 0.80 4.25
CA GLY A 146 5.10 0.61 5.62
C GLY A 146 5.99 1.25 6.70
N ASP A 147 7.01 2.03 6.36
CA ASP A 147 7.74 2.81 7.36
C ASP A 147 6.78 3.79 8.05
N VAL A 148 6.78 3.80 9.38
CA VAL A 148 6.15 4.85 10.18
C VAL A 148 7.23 5.87 10.54
N ILE A 149 7.01 7.12 10.14
CA ILE A 149 8.07 8.14 10.14
C ILE A 149 7.65 9.39 10.92
N VAL A 150 8.56 9.85 11.76
CA VAL A 150 8.53 11.20 12.36
C VAL A 150 9.71 12.01 11.82
N PHE A 151 9.41 13.03 11.01
CA PHE A 151 10.44 13.90 10.46
C PHE A 151 10.85 14.98 11.47
N ARG A 152 12.16 15.12 11.68
CA ARG A 152 12.77 16.19 12.48
C ARG A 152 13.27 17.25 11.50
N PHE A 153 12.81 18.49 11.66
CA PHE A 153 13.17 19.60 10.79
C PHE A 153 13.31 20.90 11.59
N SER A 154 14.00 21.89 11.02
CA SER A 154 14.03 23.26 11.53
C SER A 154 13.63 24.21 10.41
N VAL A 155 12.79 25.18 10.75
CA VAL A 155 12.37 26.27 9.86
C VAL A 155 13.20 27.51 10.16
#